data_AF-A0A937PPM4-F1
#
_entry.id   AF-A0A937PPM4-F1
#
_cell.length_a   1.000
_cell.length_b   1.000
_cell.length_c   1.000
_cell.angle_alpha   90.00
_cell.angle_beta   90.00
_cell.angle_gamma   90.00
#
_symmetry.space_group_name_H-M   'P 1'
#
loop_
_entity.id
_entity.type
_entity.pdbx_description
1 polymer ?
#
loop_
_entity_poly.entity_id
_entity_poly.type
_entity_poly.pdbx_seq_one_letter_code
_entity_poly.pdbx_strand_id
1 'polypeptide(L)'
;MTRPGRHAVRAGLRPAEVTDWRDFLRTADDEATLEALRRHARTGRPLGSLEFVLEMESQLGRPLRRQKPGPRPKDKAKGRIK
;
A
#
# COMPACT_ATOMS: atom_id res chain seq x y z
N MET A 1 -20.13 -3.80 13.05
CA MET A 1 -19.04 -2.82 12.83
C MET A 1 -17.70 -3.54 13.02
N THR A 2 -17.17 -4.13 11.95
CA THR A 2 -15.90 -4.88 12.01
C THR A 2 -14.76 -3.88 12.20
N ARG A 3 -14.11 -3.91 13.37
CA ARG A 3 -12.85 -3.19 13.59
C ARG A 3 -11.86 -3.65 12.51
N PRO A 4 -11.24 -2.76 11.72
CA PRO A 4 -10.20 -3.19 10.80
C PRO A 4 -9.09 -3.84 11.63
N GLY A 5 -8.71 -5.06 11.24
CA GLY A 5 -7.71 -5.86 11.94
C GLY A 5 -6.48 -5.01 12.22
N ARG A 6 -6.15 -4.89 13.50
CA ARG A 6 -4.85 -4.34 13.93
C ARG A 6 -3.83 -5.38 13.48
N HIS A 7 -3.28 -5.21 12.27
CA HIS A 7 -2.18 -6.04 11.80
C HIS A 7 -1.01 -5.77 12.75
N ALA A 8 -0.73 -6.72 13.63
CA ALA A 8 0.43 -6.67 14.50
C ALA A 8 1.65 -6.94 13.61
N VAL A 9 2.21 -5.87 13.03
CA VAL A 9 3.58 -5.93 12.51
C VAL A 9 4.46 -6.38 13.67
N ARG A 10 5.47 -7.23 13.41
CA ARG A 10 6.50 -7.57 14.40
C ARG A 10 7.23 -6.30 14.82
N ALA A 11 6.62 -5.53 15.72
CA ALA A 11 7.13 -4.31 16.29
C ALA A 11 7.99 -4.73 17.48
N GLY A 12 9.29 -4.82 17.23
CA GLY A 12 10.25 -5.17 18.28
C GLY A 12 11.65 -4.64 18.08
N LEU A 13 12.05 -4.27 16.85
CA LEU A 13 13.40 -3.79 16.59
C LEU A 13 13.36 -2.55 15.68
N ARG A 14 14.00 -1.48 16.12
CA ARG A 14 14.42 -0.38 15.23
C ARG A 14 15.48 -0.93 14.27
N PRO A 15 15.63 -0.39 13.05
CA PRO A 15 16.68 -0.84 12.12
C PRO A 15 18.10 -0.82 12.70
N ALA A 16 18.38 0.07 13.65
CA ALA A 16 19.66 0.15 14.36
C ALA A 16 19.87 -0.96 15.41
N GLU A 17 18.81 -1.65 15.82
CA GLU A 17 18.83 -2.74 16.81
C GLU A 17 18.91 -4.13 16.16
N VAL A 18 18.79 -4.20 14.82
CA VAL A 18 18.92 -5.44 14.06
C VAL A 18 20.40 -5.74 13.85
N THR A 19 20.93 -6.68 14.64
CA THR A 19 22.34 -7.12 14.57
C THR A 19 22.62 -8.05 13.39
N ASP A 20 21.64 -8.87 12.99
CA ASP A 20 21.71 -9.74 11.81
C ASP A 20 20.43 -9.62 10.97
N TRP A 21 20.56 -8.96 9.81
CA TRP A 21 19.46 -8.78 8.87
C TRP A 21 19.01 -10.08 8.21
N ARG A 22 19.92 -11.03 7.98
CA ARG A 22 19.61 -12.28 7.29
C ARG A 22 18.69 -13.13 8.13
N ASP A 23 18.98 -13.27 9.42
CA ASP A 23 18.16 -14.05 10.33
C ASP A 23 16.85 -13.34 10.67
N PHE A 24 16.89 -12.01 10.80
CA PHE A 24 15.67 -11.20 10.98
C PHE A 24 14.68 -11.41 9.82
N LEU A 25 15.13 -11.31 8.57
CA LEU A 25 14.28 -11.46 7.39
C LEU A 25 13.81 -12.91 7.13
N ARG A 26 14.57 -13.91 7.61
CA ARG A 26 14.15 -15.32 7.54
C ARG A 26 13.04 -15.67 8.52
N THR A 27 12.85 -14.87 9.55
CA THR A 27 11.84 -15.13 10.57
C THR A 27 10.45 -14.79 10.02
N ALA A 28 9.57 -15.78 9.90
CA ALA A 28 8.26 -15.66 9.26
C ALA A 28 7.33 -14.67 9.98
N ASP A 29 6.85 -13.65 9.26
CA ASP A 29 5.79 -12.76 9.74
C ASP A 29 4.43 -13.46 9.78
N ASP A 30 3.48 -12.84 10.49
CA ASP A 30 2.09 -13.28 10.52
C ASP A 30 1.48 -13.32 9.10
N GLU A 31 0.80 -14.41 8.74
CA GLU A 31 0.28 -14.61 7.38
C GLU A 31 -0.77 -13.56 7.01
N ALA A 32 -1.58 -13.09 7.96
CA ALA A 32 -2.55 -12.03 7.69
C ALA A 32 -1.87 -10.70 7.38
N THR A 33 -0.71 -10.45 7.98
CA THR A 33 0.15 -9.30 7.67
C THR A 33 0.78 -9.44 6.29
N LEU A 34 1.32 -10.62 5.95
CA LEU A 34 1.87 -10.90 4.61
C LEU A 34 0.83 -10.75 3.51
N GLU A 35 -0.39 -11.26 3.72
CA GLU A 35 -1.48 -11.13 2.76
C GLU A 35 -1.91 -9.68 2.56
N ALA A 36 -1.98 -8.89 3.64
CA ALA A 36 -2.23 -7.46 3.55
C ALA A 36 -1.14 -6.75 2.72
N LEU A 37 0.14 -7.04 2.97
CA LEU A 37 1.25 -6.47 2.20
C LEU A 37 1.15 -6.84 0.71
N ARG A 38 0.96 -8.11 0.38
CA ARG A 38 0.82 -8.60 -1.00
C ARG A 38 -0.33 -7.92 -1.73
N ARG A 39 -1.51 -7.83 -1.10
CA ARG A 39 -2.70 -7.19 -1.68
C ARG A 39 -2.48 -5.71 -2.01
N HIS A 40 -1.85 -4.99 -1.09
CA HIS A 40 -1.60 -3.55 -1.25
C HIS A 40 -0.49 -3.26 -2.26
N ALA A 41 0.57 -4.08 -2.30
CA ALA A 41 1.60 -4.03 -3.34
C ALA A 41 1.01 -4.27 -4.75
N ARG A 42 0.10 -5.23 -4.92
CA ARG A 42 -0.54 -5.53 -6.21
C ARG A 42 -1.39 -4.39 -6.76
N THR A 43 -2.04 -3.61 -5.88
CA THR A 43 -2.97 -2.54 -6.30
C THR A 43 -2.33 -1.15 -6.29
N GLY A 44 -1.14 -1.01 -5.71
CA GLY A 44 -0.50 0.29 -5.47
C GLY A 44 -1.23 1.16 -4.43
N ARG A 45 -2.19 0.61 -3.68
CA ARG A 45 -2.90 1.35 -2.62
C ARG A 45 -2.08 1.27 -1.34
N PRO A 46 -1.73 2.40 -0.70
CA PRO A 46 -0.92 2.35 0.51
C PRO A 46 -1.61 1.57 1.62
N LEU A 47 -0.83 0.76 2.35
CA LEU A 47 -1.26 0.06 3.56
C LEU A 47 -0.86 0.91 4.77
N GLY A 48 -1.84 1.47 5.48
CA GLY A 48 -1.59 2.35 6.63
C GLY A 48 -2.83 3.16 7.00
N SER A 49 -2.74 3.89 8.11
CA SER A 49 -3.78 4.88 8.47
C SER A 49 -3.75 6.07 7.51
N LEU A 50 -4.85 6.82 7.44
CA LEU A 50 -4.90 8.03 6.62
C LEU A 50 -3.82 9.04 7.05
N GLU A 51 -3.66 9.24 8.35
CA GLU A 51 -2.64 10.14 8.93
C GLU A 51 -1.22 9.75 8.49
N PHE A 52 -0.88 8.46 8.55
CA PHE A 52 0.42 7.96 8.10
C PHE A 52 0.65 8.26 6.61
N VAL A 53 -0.36 8.04 5.77
CA VAL A 53 -0.25 8.31 4.33
C VAL A 53 -0.10 9.81 4.06
N LEU A 54 -0.82 10.67 4.79
CA LEU A 54 -0.69 12.12 4.67
C LEU A 54 0.71 12.62 5.05
N GLU A 55 1.26 12.10 6.14
CA GLU A 55 2.63 12.40 6.56
C GLU A 55 3.64 11.99 5.48
N MET A 56 3.49 10.79 4.91
CA MET A 56 4.36 10.31 3.83
C MET A 56 4.24 11.15 2.54
N GLU A 57 3.04 11.58 2.16
CA GLU A 57 2.86 12.49 1.01
C GLU A 57 3.57 13.83 1.25
N SER A 58 3.50 14.37 2.47
CA SER A 58 4.19 15.60 2.87
C SER A 58 5.71 15.47 2.76
N GLN A 59 6.28 14.38 3.30
CA GLN A 59 7.73 14.15 3.27
C GLN A 59 8.27 13.88 1.86
N LEU A 60 7.50 13.15 1.04
CA LEU A 60 7.95 12.74 -0.29
C LEU A 60 7.62 13.76 -1.38
N GLY A 61 6.78 14.76 -1.11
CA GLY A 61 6.33 15.74 -2.09
C GLY A 61 5.56 15.14 -3.27
N ARG A 62 4.94 13.97 -3.09
CA ARG A 62 4.21 13.26 -4.16
C ARG A 62 2.93 12.60 -3.64
N PRO A 63 1.87 12.51 -4.46
CA PRO A 63 0.63 11.86 -4.07
C PRO A 63 0.79 10.34 -3.98
N LEU A 64 0.33 9.75 -2.88
CA LEU A 64 0.23 8.30 -2.63
C LEU A 64 -1.23 7.84 -2.60
N ARG A 65 -2.15 8.72 -2.22
CA ARG A 65 -3.59 8.45 -2.18
C ARG A 65 -4.15 8.33 -3.59
N ARG A 66 -5.26 7.59 -3.70
CA ARG A 66 -6.00 7.43 -4.96
C ARG A 66 -6.47 8.80 -5.45
N GLN A 67 -5.98 9.19 -6.62
CA GLN A 67 -6.41 10.41 -7.30
C GLN A 67 -7.71 10.19 -8.06
N LYS A 68 -8.34 11.30 -8.48
CA LYS A 68 -9.53 11.24 -9.33
C LYS A 68 -9.20 10.44 -10.60
N PRO A 69 -10.03 9.46 -10.99
CA PRO A 69 -9.88 8.78 -12.26
C PRO A 69 -9.84 9.79 -13.41
N GLY A 70 -9.09 9.47 -14.46
CA GLY A 70 -9.12 10.26 -15.69
C GLY A 70 -10.52 10.30 -16.32
N PRO A 71 -10.75 11.23 -17.26
CA PRO A 71 -11.99 11.27 -18.03
C PRO A 71 -12.32 9.91 -18.65
N ARG A 72 -13.61 9.57 -18.73
CA ARG A 72 -14.05 8.38 -19.47
C ARG A 72 -13.56 8.50 -20.92
N PRO A 73 -13.04 7.42 -21.53
CA PRO A 73 -12.72 7.42 -22.96
C PRO A 73 -13.95 7.86 -23.77
N LYS A 74 -13.78 8.75 -24.75
CA LYS A 74 -14.84 9.03 -25.72
C LYS A 74 -14.98 7.81 -26.61
N ASP A 75 -16.20 7.27 -26.71
CA ASP A 75 -16.51 6.25 -27.71
C ASP A 75 -16.10 6.78 -29.08
N LYS A 76 -15.13 6.12 -29.73
CA LYS A 76 -14.86 6.36 -31.15
C LYS A 76 -16.11 5.87 -31.87
N ALA A 77 -17.04 6.79 -32.14
CA ALA A 77 -18.23 6.51 -32.92
C ALA A 77 -17.78 5.75 -34.18
N LYS A 78 -18.28 4.51 -34.33
CA LYS A 78 -18.03 3.69 -35.51
C LYS A 78 -18.22 4.57 -36.74
N GLY A 79 -17.19 4.61 -37.58
CA GLY A 79 -17.18 5.41 -38.79
C GLY A 79 -18.49 5.22 -39.55
N ARG A 80 -19.19 6.34 -39.77
CA ARG A 80 -20.34 6.42 -40.65
C ARG A 80 -19.86 6.07 -42.05
N ILE A 81 -20.02 4.82 -42.46
CA ILE A 81 -19.83 4.42 -43.87
C ILE A 81 -20.91 5.18 -44.65
N LYS A 82 -20.46 6.01 -45.58
CA LYS A 82 -21.31 6.73 -46.54
C LYS A 82 -21.49 5.87 -47.78
#